data_AF-A0A1V5TFZ6-F1
#
_entry.id   AF-A0A1V5TFZ6-F1
#
_cell.length_a   1.000
_cell.length_b   1.000
_cell.length_c   1.000
_cell.angle_alpha   90.00
_cell.angle_beta   90.00
_cell.angle_gamma   90.00
#
_symmetry.space_group_name_H-M   'P 1'
#
loop_
_entity.id
_entity.type
_entity.pdbx_description
1 polymer ?
#
loop_
_entity_poly.entity_id
_entity_poly.type
_entity_poly.pdbx_seq_one_letter_code
_entity_poly.pdbx_strand_id
1 'polypeptide(L)'
;MSRARILTAKLLACLCIIAATNVVYNLVTVPLVLSFADSGALKTLALLNASLLFLQLIFFAAGFAVSAAAKKIKSVLPYSLGLVFMSFALSAFAVTSKEDKLRYLTPFQYFSAEHIMANGSYETRFAVLAAVLVCLGIAAAYLFFIKKQIRSR
;
A
#
# COMPACT_ATOMS: atom_id res chain seq x y z
N MET A 1 -27.97 -10.40 8.00
CA MET A 1 -26.48 -10.40 7.94
C MET A 1 -25.94 -9.31 8.86
N SER A 2 -24.99 -9.63 9.75
CA SER A 2 -24.29 -8.62 10.56
C SER A 2 -23.54 -7.66 9.63
N ARG A 3 -23.66 -6.34 9.87
CA ARG A 3 -22.95 -5.31 9.10
C ARG A 3 -21.42 -5.53 9.14
N ALA A 4 -20.88 -6.10 10.21
CA ALA A 4 -19.47 -6.47 10.31
C ALA A 4 -19.07 -7.55 9.30
N ARG A 5 -19.94 -8.54 9.04
CA ARG A 5 -19.71 -9.60 8.04
C ARG A 5 -19.64 -9.03 6.62
N ILE A 6 -20.38 -7.96 6.34
CA ILE A 6 -20.32 -7.26 5.04
C ILE A 6 -18.97 -6.54 4.91
N LEU A 7 -18.48 -5.91 5.99
CA LEU A 7 -17.19 -5.23 5.98
C LEU A 7 -16.02 -6.21 5.78
N THR A 8 -16.03 -7.34 6.49
CA THR A 8 -15.01 -8.40 6.33
C THR A 8 -15.04 -9.00 4.92
N ALA A 9 -16.23 -9.21 4.34
CA ALA A 9 -16.37 -9.71 2.97
C ALA A 9 -15.81 -8.70 1.95
N LYS A 10 -16.06 -7.41 2.13
CA LYS A 10 -15.46 -6.35 1.29
C LYS A 10 -13.95 -6.33 1.41
N LEU A 11 -13.42 -6.40 2.63
CA LEU A 11 -11.98 -6.47 2.88
C LEU A 11 -11.33 -7.64 2.13
N LEU A 12 -11.89 -8.85 2.28
CA LEU A 12 -11.40 -10.04 1.58
C LEU A 12 -11.49 -9.91 0.06
N ALA A 13 -12.60 -9.38 -0.47
CA ALA A 13 -12.75 -9.16 -1.91
C ALA A 13 -11.67 -8.20 -2.45
N CYS A 14 -11.39 -7.11 -1.74
CA CYS A 14 -10.33 -6.18 -2.11
C CYS A 14 -8.94 -6.82 -2.03
N LEU A 15 -8.66 -7.62 -1.00
CA LEU A 15 -7.40 -8.36 -0.90
C LEU A 15 -7.22 -9.36 -2.04
N CYS A 16 -8.30 -10.04 -2.48
CA CYS A 16 -8.26 -10.90 -3.65
C CYS A 16 -7.92 -10.12 -4.93
N ILE A 17 -8.49 -8.92 -5.12
CA ILE A 17 -8.18 -8.05 -6.27
C ILE A 17 -6.72 -7.60 -6.25
N ILE A 18 -6.20 -7.23 -5.07
CA ILE A 18 -4.79 -6.86 -4.90
C ILE A 18 -3.89 -8.05 -5.22
N ALA A 19 -4.20 -9.24 -4.69
CA ALA A 19 -3.45 -10.46 -4.96
C ALA A 19 -3.45 -10.81 -6.45
N ALA A 20 -4.61 -10.76 -7.10
CA ALA A 20 -4.75 -10.99 -8.55
C ALA A 20 -3.91 -10.00 -9.37
N THR A 21 -3.93 -8.71 -9.00
CA THR A 21 -3.13 -7.67 -9.65
C THR A 21 -1.63 -7.98 -9.55
N ASN A 22 -1.16 -8.43 -8.38
CA ASN A 22 0.24 -8.81 -8.18
C ASN A 22 0.61 -10.05 -8.98
N VAL A 23 -0.27 -11.04 -9.07
CA VAL A 23 -0.04 -12.23 -9.90
C VAL A 23 0.12 -11.83 -11.36
N VAL A 24 -0.79 -11.01 -11.90
CA VAL A 24 -0.70 -10.51 -13.27
C VAL A 24 0.59 -9.73 -13.49
N TYR A 25 0.98 -8.87 -12.56
CA TYR A 25 2.22 -8.10 -12.68
C TYR A 25 3.47 -9.00 -12.71
N ASN A 26 3.52 -10.03 -11.86
CA ASN A 26 4.63 -11.00 -11.87
C ASN A 26 4.64 -11.85 -13.16
N LEU A 27 3.48 -12.27 -13.65
CA LEU A 27 3.37 -13.05 -14.89
C LEU A 27 3.88 -12.27 -16.11
N VAL A 28 3.76 -10.94 -16.11
CA VAL A 28 4.28 -10.09 -17.19
C VAL A 28 5.75 -9.76 -16.97
N THR A 29 6.14 -9.34 -15.77
CA THR A 29 7.50 -8.82 -15.52
C THR A 29 8.58 -9.91 -15.46
N VAL A 30 8.29 -11.09 -14.91
CA VAL A 30 9.28 -12.19 -14.81
C VAL A 30 9.80 -12.63 -16.20
N PRO A 31 8.95 -12.99 -17.19
CA PRO A 31 9.46 -13.40 -18.50
C PRO A 31 10.15 -12.27 -19.26
N LEU A 32 9.70 -11.02 -19.08
CA LEU A 32 10.37 -9.85 -19.65
C LEU A 32 11.81 -9.74 -19.11
N VAL A 33 12.00 -9.76 -17.78
CA VAL A 33 13.34 -9.64 -17.21
C VAL A 33 14.24 -10.81 -17.59
N LEU A 34 13.72 -12.04 -17.60
CA LEU A 34 14.47 -13.22 -18.04
C LEU A 34 14.92 -13.16 -19.51
N SER A 35 14.26 -12.35 -20.34
CA SER A 35 14.65 -12.15 -21.74
C SER A 35 15.82 -11.17 -21.91
N PHE A 36 16.10 -10.33 -20.91
CA PHE A 36 17.12 -9.27 -20.98
C PHE A 36 18.24 -9.39 -19.93
N ALA A 37 18.03 -10.16 -18.85
CA ALA A 37 18.95 -10.24 -17.72
C ALA A 37 19.13 -11.67 -17.21
N ASP A 38 20.25 -11.92 -16.54
CA ASP A 38 20.57 -13.21 -15.92
C ASP A 38 19.63 -13.56 -14.76
N SER A 39 19.59 -14.86 -14.43
CA SER A 39 18.78 -15.41 -13.31
C SER A 39 19.01 -14.74 -11.95
N GLY A 40 20.18 -14.11 -11.74
CA GLY A 40 20.47 -13.30 -10.55
C GLY A 40 19.54 -12.09 -10.36
N ALA A 41 18.95 -11.57 -11.45
CA ALA A 41 18.02 -10.45 -11.42
C ALA A 41 16.64 -10.81 -10.84
N LEU A 42 16.28 -12.11 -10.80
CA LEU A 42 14.98 -12.56 -10.29
C LEU A 42 14.78 -12.22 -8.81
N LYS A 43 15.83 -12.30 -7.99
CA LYS A 43 15.76 -11.94 -6.57
C LYS A 43 15.42 -10.47 -6.38
N THR A 44 16.14 -9.59 -7.10
CA THR A 44 15.91 -8.15 -7.06
C THR A 44 14.53 -7.80 -7.60
N LEU A 45 14.11 -8.43 -8.70
CA LEU A 45 12.77 -8.27 -9.25
C LEU A 45 11.67 -8.68 -8.25
N ALA A 46 11.84 -9.80 -7.56
CA ALA A 46 10.90 -10.25 -6.54
C ALA A 46 10.78 -9.23 -5.40
N LEU A 47 11.89 -8.64 -4.95
CA LEU A 47 11.88 -7.55 -3.96
C LEU A 47 11.19 -6.28 -4.49
N LEU A 48 11.42 -5.89 -5.74
CA LEU A 48 10.73 -4.74 -6.34
C LEU A 48 9.22 -5.01 -6.46
N ASN A 49 8.81 -6.20 -6.93
CA ASN A 49 7.41 -6.59 -7.03
C ASN A 49 6.72 -6.65 -5.67
N ALA A 50 7.37 -7.22 -4.65
CA ALA A 50 6.82 -7.23 -3.29
C ALA A 50 6.72 -5.81 -2.69
N SER A 51 7.61 -4.87 -3.09
CA SER A 51 7.49 -3.46 -2.69
C SER A 51 6.20 -2.83 -3.22
N LEU A 52 5.81 -3.15 -4.46
CA LEU A 52 4.54 -2.71 -5.04
C LEU A 52 3.34 -3.26 -4.27
N LEU A 53 3.39 -4.52 -3.82
CA LEU A 53 2.36 -5.09 -2.97
C LEU A 53 2.21 -4.32 -1.65
N PHE A 54 3.32 -4.02 -0.96
CA PHE A 54 3.27 -3.24 0.29
C PHE A 54 2.69 -1.85 0.07
N LEU A 55 3.10 -1.18 -1.01
CA LEU A 55 2.57 0.13 -1.36
C LEU A 55 1.05 0.09 -1.64
N GLN A 56 0.59 -0.91 -2.37
CA GLN A 56 -0.85 -1.15 -2.60
C GLN A 56 -1.60 -1.37 -1.29
N LEU A 57 -1.04 -2.15 -0.35
CA LEU A 57 -1.65 -2.41 0.95
C LEU A 57 -1.76 -1.13 1.80
N ILE A 58 -0.74 -0.27 1.81
CA ILE A 58 -0.76 1.00 2.55
C ILE A 58 -1.87 1.91 2.02
N PHE A 59 -1.91 2.12 0.70
CA PHE A 59 -2.93 2.98 0.09
C PHE A 59 -4.33 2.38 0.21
N PHE A 60 -4.45 1.06 0.11
CA PHE A 60 -5.70 0.36 0.36
C PHE A 60 -6.17 0.57 1.80
N ALA A 61 -5.30 0.39 2.81
CA ALA A 61 -5.66 0.57 4.21
C ALA A 61 -6.12 2.00 4.51
N ALA A 62 -5.41 3.00 3.96
CA ALA A 62 -5.80 4.40 4.09
C ALA A 62 -7.16 4.69 3.42
N GLY A 63 -7.35 4.26 2.17
CA GLY A 63 -8.62 4.42 1.45
C GLY A 63 -9.78 3.68 2.12
N PHE A 64 -9.51 2.50 2.68
CA PHE A 64 -10.50 1.70 3.41
C PHE A 64 -10.92 2.38 4.72
N ALA A 65 -9.97 2.97 5.46
CA ALA A 65 -10.26 3.77 6.66
C ALA A 65 -11.12 5.00 6.33
N VAL A 66 -10.77 5.74 5.28
CA VAL A 66 -11.56 6.90 4.81
C VAL A 66 -12.97 6.47 4.39
N SER A 67 -13.08 5.33 3.69
CA SER A 67 -14.36 4.73 3.29
C SER A 67 -15.26 4.38 4.49
N ALA A 68 -14.68 3.84 5.56
CA ALA A 68 -15.40 3.51 6.78
C ALA A 68 -15.80 4.76 7.61
N ALA A 69 -14.94 5.79 7.65
CA ALA A 69 -15.17 7.02 8.40
C ALA A 69 -16.28 7.89 7.78
N ALA A 70 -16.33 7.96 6.45
CA ALA A 70 -17.27 8.84 5.77
C ALA A 70 -18.73 8.37 5.91
N LYS A 71 -19.64 9.32 6.16
CA LYS A 71 -21.09 9.03 6.26
C LYS A 71 -21.72 8.70 4.91
N LYS A 72 -21.37 9.48 3.89
CA LYS A 72 -21.66 9.28 2.46
C LYS A 72 -20.42 9.68 1.68
N ILE A 73 -19.86 8.76 0.91
CA ILE A 73 -18.88 9.11 -0.11
C ILE A 73 -19.62 9.13 -1.44
N LYS A 74 -19.68 10.29 -2.10
CA LYS A 74 -20.21 10.39 -3.47
C LYS A 74 -19.26 9.73 -4.47
N SER A 75 -17.95 9.83 -4.26
CA SER A 75 -16.93 9.12 -5.02
C SER A 75 -15.64 8.92 -4.20
N VAL A 76 -15.16 7.68 -4.10
CA VAL A 76 -13.93 7.31 -3.36
C VAL A 76 -12.66 7.61 -4.19
N LEU A 77 -12.84 7.75 -5.51
CA LEU A 77 -11.77 7.95 -6.48
C LEU A 77 -10.94 9.21 -6.20
N PRO A 78 -11.52 10.43 -6.07
CA PRO A 78 -10.73 11.65 -5.89
C PRO A 78 -9.91 11.63 -4.60
N TYR A 79 -10.45 11.06 -3.53
CA TYR A 79 -9.74 10.95 -2.24
C TYR A 79 -8.54 10.01 -2.35
N SER A 80 -8.73 8.85 -3.00
CA SER A 80 -7.66 7.87 -3.15
C SER A 80 -6.58 8.38 -4.08
N LEU A 81 -6.96 8.92 -5.24
CA LEU A 81 -6.03 9.52 -6.21
C LEU A 81 -5.28 10.70 -5.58
N GLY A 82 -5.98 11.60 -4.88
CA GLY A 82 -5.35 12.73 -4.19
C GLY A 82 -4.30 12.27 -3.17
N LEU A 83 -4.60 11.24 -2.38
CA LEU A 83 -3.66 10.70 -1.39
C LEU A 83 -2.42 10.08 -2.06
N VAL A 84 -2.60 9.31 -3.13
CA VAL A 84 -1.50 8.72 -3.91
C VAL A 84 -0.65 9.82 -4.55
N PHE A 85 -1.26 10.79 -5.24
CA PHE A 85 -0.54 11.89 -5.88
C PHE A 85 0.17 12.79 -4.88
N MET A 86 -0.44 13.12 -3.75
CA MET A 86 0.23 13.89 -2.69
C MET A 86 1.46 13.14 -2.15
N SER A 87 1.33 11.83 -1.91
CA SER A 87 2.43 11.00 -1.45
C SER A 87 3.55 10.93 -2.49
N PHE A 88 3.20 10.84 -3.78
CA PHE A 88 4.15 10.84 -4.88
C PHE A 88 4.87 12.18 -5.02
N ALA A 89 4.14 13.30 -4.99
CA ALA A 89 4.73 14.63 -5.01
C ALA A 89 5.68 14.84 -3.83
N LEU A 90 5.27 14.43 -2.61
CA LEU A 90 6.12 14.49 -1.43
C LEU A 90 7.38 13.64 -1.57
N SER A 91 7.30 12.51 -2.26
CA SER A 91 8.45 11.67 -2.57
C SER A 91 9.50 12.41 -3.38
N ALA A 92 9.11 13.20 -4.38
CA ALA A 92 10.05 13.97 -5.18
C ALA A 92 10.87 14.97 -4.33
N PHE A 93 10.22 15.61 -3.35
CA PHE A 93 10.93 16.48 -2.39
C PHE A 93 11.79 15.68 -1.42
N ALA A 94 11.34 14.51 -0.99
CA ALA A 94 12.09 13.65 -0.07
C ALA A 94 13.41 13.15 -0.67
N VAL A 95 13.47 12.85 -1.97
CA VAL A 95 14.72 12.46 -2.66
C VAL A 95 15.76 13.58 -2.64
N THR A 96 15.34 14.84 -2.74
CA THR A 96 16.23 16.00 -2.83
C THR A 96 16.65 16.53 -1.45
N SER A 97 15.92 16.16 -0.40
CA SER A 97 16.17 16.62 0.96
C SER A 97 17.40 15.95 1.56
N LYS A 98 18.26 16.75 2.20
CA LYS A 98 19.37 16.24 3.03
C LYS A 98 18.88 15.62 4.35
N GLU A 99 17.68 15.97 4.80
CA GLU A 99 17.08 15.39 6.00
C GLU A 99 16.23 14.16 5.67
N ASP A 100 16.58 13.01 6.26
CA ASP A 100 15.87 11.73 6.13
C ASP A 100 14.41 11.75 6.64
N LYS A 101 14.00 12.79 7.38
CA LYS A 101 12.67 12.88 8.00
C LYS A 101 11.53 12.86 6.97
N LEU A 102 11.75 13.45 5.80
CA LEU A 102 10.73 13.48 4.74
C LEU A 102 10.42 12.09 4.17
N ARG A 103 11.38 11.16 4.22
CA ARG A 103 11.20 9.78 3.77
C ARG A 103 10.16 9.03 4.60
N TYR A 104 9.97 9.40 5.87
CA TYR A 104 8.97 8.78 6.76
C TYR A 104 7.53 9.18 6.42
N LEU A 105 7.32 10.31 5.74
CA LEU A 105 5.98 10.83 5.44
C LEU A 105 5.38 10.25 4.15
N THR A 106 6.19 9.64 3.29
CA THR A 106 5.72 9.09 2.02
C THR A 106 6.05 7.61 1.89
N PRO A 107 5.05 6.73 1.69
CA PRO A 107 5.29 5.30 1.53
C PRO A 107 6.06 4.96 0.24
N PHE A 108 6.16 5.90 -0.72
CA PHE A 108 7.00 5.74 -1.91
C PHE A 108 8.50 5.71 -1.59
N GLN A 109 8.93 6.26 -0.45
CA GLN A 109 10.34 6.26 -0.03
C GLN A 109 10.71 5.08 0.87
N TYR A 110 9.72 4.28 1.30
CA TYR A 110 9.95 3.14 2.20
C TYR A 110 10.67 2.00 1.51
N PHE A 111 10.47 1.87 0.20
CA PHE A 111 11.02 0.82 -0.65
C PHE A 111 11.77 1.43 -1.84
N SER A 112 12.90 2.09 -1.57
CA SER A 112 13.72 2.69 -2.62
C SER A 112 14.34 1.60 -3.51
N ALA A 113 14.13 1.73 -4.83
CA ALA A 113 14.72 0.83 -5.82
C ALA A 113 16.26 0.84 -5.75
N GLU A 114 16.86 2.01 -5.52
CA GLU A 114 18.31 2.16 -5.38
C GLU A 114 18.84 1.31 -4.21
N HIS A 115 18.18 1.38 -3.05
CA HIS A 115 18.58 0.60 -1.89
C HIS A 115 18.40 -0.90 -2.10
N ILE A 116 17.30 -1.31 -2.74
CA ILE A 116 17.01 -2.73 -3.04
C ILE A 116 18.02 -3.28 -4.04
N MET A 117 18.39 -2.50 -5.06
CA MET A 117 19.38 -2.91 -6.05
C MET A 117 20.79 -2.97 -5.47
N ALA A 118 21.15 -2.04 -4.57
CA ALA A 118 22.47 -2.01 -3.94
C ALA A 118 22.66 -3.07 -2.86
N ASN A 119 21.67 -3.30 -1.99
CA ASN A 119 21.79 -4.15 -0.81
C ASN A 119 21.07 -5.51 -0.95
N GLY A 120 20.18 -5.66 -1.93
CA GLY A 120 19.41 -6.90 -2.12
C GLY A 120 18.43 -7.19 -0.98
N SER A 121 18.00 -6.17 -0.23
CA SER A 121 17.10 -6.26 0.91
C SER A 121 16.32 -4.96 1.12
N TYR A 122 15.26 -5.01 1.93
CA TYR A 122 14.57 -3.81 2.41
C TYR A 122 15.25 -3.23 3.64
N GLU A 123 15.14 -1.92 3.80
CA GLU A 123 15.41 -1.26 5.06
C GLU A 123 14.38 -1.70 6.11
N THR A 124 14.80 -2.49 7.10
CA THR A 124 13.92 -3.09 8.11
C THR A 124 13.03 -2.05 8.81
N ARG A 125 13.57 -0.86 9.07
CA ARG A 125 12.85 0.25 9.71
C ARG A 125 11.62 0.66 8.91
N PHE A 126 11.76 0.85 7.60
CA PHE A 126 10.66 1.24 6.73
C PHE A 126 9.69 0.09 6.44
N ALA A 127 10.18 -1.16 6.37
CA ALA A 127 9.33 -2.33 6.24
C ALA A 127 8.41 -2.53 7.47
N VAL A 128 8.94 -2.34 8.69
CA VAL A 128 8.14 -2.36 9.92
C VAL A 128 7.13 -1.22 9.93
N LEU A 129 7.54 -0.02 9.54
CA LEU A 129 6.65 1.14 9.47
C LEU A 129 5.49 0.92 8.48
N ALA A 130 5.77 0.34 7.31
CA ALA A 130 4.76 -0.07 6.34
C ALA A 130 3.72 -1.01 6.95
N ALA A 131 4.17 -2.07 7.63
CA ALA A 131 3.30 -3.03 8.29
C ALA A 131 2.42 -2.37 9.36
N VAL A 132 3.01 -1.51 10.21
CA VAL A 132 2.29 -0.76 11.24
C VAL A 132 1.21 0.14 10.62
N LEU A 133 1.52 0.87 9.54
CA LEU A 133 0.52 1.72 8.87
C LEU A 133 -0.65 0.94 8.31
N VAL A 134 -0.39 -0.23 7.70
CA VAL A 134 -1.45 -1.11 7.18
C VAL A 134 -2.34 -1.60 8.32
N CYS A 135 -1.74 -2.12 9.40
CA CYS A 135 -2.48 -2.60 10.57
C CYS A 135 -3.34 -1.49 11.20
N LEU A 136 -2.77 -0.30 11.39
CA LEU A 136 -3.48 0.85 11.96
C LEU A 136 -4.63 1.32 11.05
N GLY A 137 -4.42 1.37 9.73
CA GLY A 137 -5.46 1.75 8.78
C GLY A 137 -6.65 0.78 8.80
N ILE A 138 -6.38 -0.52 8.80
CA ILE A 138 -7.42 -1.55 8.91
C ILE A 138 -8.13 -1.44 10.27
N ALA A 139 -7.39 -1.34 11.37
CA ALA A 139 -7.97 -1.21 12.71
C ALA A 139 -8.87 0.04 12.82
N ALA A 140 -8.41 1.19 12.32
CA ALA A 140 -9.18 2.42 12.27
C ALA A 140 -10.50 2.24 11.49
N ALA A 141 -10.46 1.52 10.37
CA ALA A 141 -11.67 1.23 9.59
C ALA A 141 -12.71 0.44 10.41
N TYR A 142 -12.30 -0.58 11.15
CA TYR A 142 -13.20 -1.34 12.03
C TYR A 142 -13.72 -0.48 13.19
N LEU A 143 -12.88 0.35 13.81
CA LEU A 143 -13.29 1.25 14.89
C LEU A 143 -14.33 2.27 14.43
N PHE A 144 -14.13 2.90 13.26
CA PHE A 144 -15.11 3.84 12.70
C PHE A 144 -16.43 3.15 12.37
N PHE A 145 -16.38 1.91 11.90
CA PHE A 145 -17.57 1.12 11.62
C PHE A 145 -18.39 0.80 12.87
N ILE A 146 -17.74 0.36 13.95
CA ILE A 146 -18.40 0.07 15.23
C ILE A 146 -19.00 1.34 15.82
N LYS A 147 -18.26 2.46 15.85
CA LYS A 147 -18.78 3.75 16.35
C LYS A 147 -20.02 4.22 15.59
N LYS A 148 -20.08 3.98 14.27
CA LYS A 148 -21.25 4.32 13.44
C LYS A 148 -22.48 3.47 13.76
N GLN A 149 -22.31 2.26 14.30
CA GLN A 149 -23.46 1.46 14.77
C GLN A 149 -24.12 2.05 16.01
N ILE A 150 -23.34 2.61 16.95
CA ILE A 150 -23.86 3.14 18.23
C ILE A 150 -24.74 4.37 18.01
N ARG A 151 -24.39 5.23 17.03
CA ARG A 151 -25.12 6.48 16.73
C ARG A 151 -26.38 6.28 15.87
N SER A 152 -26.70 5.04 15.50
CA SER A 152 -27.86 4.68 14.64
C SER A 152 -28.97 3.96 15.42
N ARG A 153 -28.83 3.83 16.74
CA ARG A 153 -29.93 3.52 17.67
C ARG A 153 -30.35 4.82 18.34
#